data_AF-A0A918THI6-F1
#
_entry.id   AF-A0A918THI6-F1
#
_cell.length_a   1.000
_cell.length_b   1.000
_cell.length_c   1.000
_cell.angle_alpha   90.00
_cell.angle_beta   90.00
_cell.angle_gamma   90.00
#
_symmetry.space_group_name_H-M   'P 1'
#
loop_
_entity.id
_entity.type
_entity.pdbx_description
1 polymer ?
#
loop_
_entity_poly.entity_id
_entity_poly.type
_entity_poly.pdbx_seq_one_letter_code
_entity_poly.pdbx_strand_id
1 'polypeptide(L)'
;MIILTSLALFGSSLAHAQRKSRVGDRGLAQREFQSVKAEFDAWKLSVLESGLLKISESREGEPLDFYTYLVSAVHEERLTEEEFSNLGQQYITAVIQAGKQGAASMTKELESLRLETLEAADGEMNAATATLDINREQINAQELMWFGILTDKLSKGKRATIERKQSALVALEQKAKSDQKLDDREREKLREDASEILEELMEALAS
;
A
#
# COMPACT_ATOMS: atom_id res chain seq x y z
N MET A 1 -10.10 3.66 15.05
CA MET A 1 -8.77 4.06 15.60
C MET A 1 -7.59 3.49 14.79
N ILE A 2 -7.77 2.52 13.89
CA ILE A 2 -6.68 1.80 13.19
C ILE A 2 -6.29 2.43 11.84
N ILE A 3 -7.21 3.10 11.13
CA ILE A 3 -6.89 3.89 9.91
C ILE A 3 -5.95 5.06 10.21
N LEU A 4 -6.01 5.60 11.43
CA LEU A 4 -5.07 6.62 11.91
C LEU A 4 -3.64 6.07 11.99
N THR A 5 -3.45 4.77 12.21
CA THR A 5 -2.12 4.17 12.27
C THR A 5 -1.50 4.08 10.87
N SER A 6 -2.23 3.65 9.84
CA SER A 6 -1.72 3.62 8.46
C SER A 6 -1.53 5.02 7.86
N LEU A 7 -2.39 5.99 8.18
CA LEU A 7 -2.20 7.41 7.82
C LEU A 7 -1.00 8.05 8.54
N ALA A 8 -0.78 7.71 9.81
CA ALA A 8 0.40 8.15 10.57
C ALA A 8 1.68 7.51 10.02
N LEU A 9 1.64 6.23 9.62
CA LEU A 9 2.77 5.50 9.05
C LEU A 9 3.19 6.02 7.68
N PHE A 10 2.24 6.46 6.84
CA PHE A 10 2.54 7.17 5.60
C PHE A 10 3.29 8.49 5.87
N GLY A 11 2.92 9.22 6.93
CA GLY A 11 3.61 10.44 7.34
C GLY A 11 5.09 10.23 7.72
N SER A 12 5.42 9.12 8.39
CA SER A 12 6.80 8.76 8.78
C SER A 12 7.66 8.41 7.57
N SER A 13 7.09 7.63 6.64
CA SER A 13 7.73 7.20 5.40
C SER A 13 7.97 8.40 4.46
N LEU A 14 7.00 9.31 4.38
CA LEU A 14 7.14 10.56 3.63
C LEU A 14 8.23 11.48 4.21
N ALA A 15 8.35 11.55 5.54
CA ALA A 15 9.39 12.34 6.20
C ALA A 15 10.82 11.81 5.93
N HIS A 16 10.94 10.51 5.66
CA HIS A 16 12.21 9.88 5.27
C HIS A 16 12.56 10.18 3.81
N ALA A 17 11.60 10.00 2.89
CA ALA A 17 11.73 10.37 1.48
C ALA A 17 12.06 11.88 1.30
N GLN A 18 11.39 12.76 2.05
CA GLN A 18 11.57 14.22 2.00
C GLN A 18 12.97 14.72 2.37
N ARG A 19 13.79 13.95 3.10
CA ARG A 19 15.13 14.39 3.51
C ARG A 19 16.12 14.49 2.34
N LYS A 20 15.86 13.83 1.20
CA LYS A 20 16.82 13.70 0.09
C LYS A 20 16.63 14.71 -1.06
N SER A 21 15.54 15.50 -1.10
CA SER A 21 15.31 16.45 -2.20
C SER A 21 16.23 17.70 -2.16
N ARG A 22 16.77 18.06 -3.34
CA ARG A 22 17.80 19.10 -3.55
C ARG A 22 17.32 20.52 -3.19
N VAL A 23 18.26 21.31 -2.66
CA VAL A 23 18.09 22.53 -1.84
C VAL A 23 17.45 23.77 -2.53
N GLY A 24 17.03 23.70 -3.80
CA GLY A 24 16.58 24.89 -4.54
C GLY A 24 15.07 25.17 -4.54
N ASP A 25 14.24 24.12 -4.64
CA ASP A 25 12.81 24.22 -4.98
C ASP A 25 11.86 23.74 -3.87
N ARG A 26 12.41 23.58 -2.66
CA ARG A 26 11.76 22.89 -1.54
C ARG A 26 10.39 23.42 -1.17
N GLY A 27 10.12 24.72 -1.35
CA GLY A 27 8.85 25.32 -0.95
C GLY A 27 7.66 24.96 -1.84
N LEU A 28 7.86 24.88 -3.17
CA LEU A 28 6.81 24.55 -4.13
C LEU A 28 6.57 23.04 -4.16
N ALA A 29 7.66 22.28 -4.31
CA ALA A 29 7.62 20.82 -4.22
C ALA A 29 6.93 20.38 -2.91
N GLN A 30 7.29 20.96 -1.77
CA GLN A 30 6.68 20.56 -0.49
C GLN A 30 5.19 20.88 -0.39
N ARG A 31 4.70 21.96 -1.03
CA ARG A 31 3.25 22.22 -1.07
C ARG A 31 2.53 21.21 -1.94
N GLU A 32 3.11 20.85 -3.08
CA GLU A 32 2.55 19.85 -4.00
C GLU A 32 2.54 18.46 -3.34
N PHE A 33 3.64 18.05 -2.69
CA PHE A 33 3.69 16.80 -1.91
C PHE A 33 2.64 16.76 -0.80
N GLN A 34 2.43 17.87 -0.08
CA GLN A 34 1.40 17.94 0.97
C GLN A 34 -0.02 17.90 0.39
N SER A 35 -0.23 18.49 -0.79
CA SER A 35 -1.52 18.42 -1.50
C SER A 35 -1.83 16.99 -1.93
N VAL A 36 -0.89 16.31 -2.59
CA VAL A 36 -1.04 14.90 -2.99
C VAL A 36 -1.31 14.03 -1.78
N LYS A 37 -0.58 14.24 -0.68
CA LYS A 37 -0.81 13.52 0.58
C LYS A 37 -2.23 13.75 1.09
N ALA A 38 -2.69 15.00 1.16
CA ALA A 38 -4.03 15.31 1.63
C ALA A 38 -5.12 14.68 0.76
N GLU A 39 -4.95 14.70 -0.56
CA GLU A 39 -5.86 14.06 -1.50
C GLU A 39 -5.86 12.53 -1.36
N PHE A 40 -4.69 11.93 -1.21
CA PHE A 40 -4.54 10.50 -0.97
C PHE A 40 -5.18 10.09 0.36
N ASP A 41 -4.94 10.83 1.43
CA ASP A 41 -5.53 10.60 2.75
C ASP A 41 -7.07 10.70 2.67
N ALA A 42 -7.58 11.72 1.99
CA ALA A 42 -9.02 11.90 1.77
C ALA A 42 -9.63 10.78 0.91
N TRP A 43 -8.91 10.33 -0.12
CA TRP A 43 -9.31 9.19 -0.94
C TRP A 43 -9.33 7.91 -0.12
N LYS A 44 -8.30 7.63 0.68
CA LYS A 44 -8.25 6.49 1.60
C LYS A 44 -9.42 6.50 2.57
N LEU A 45 -9.69 7.64 3.22
CA LEU A 45 -10.85 7.79 4.09
C LEU A 45 -12.16 7.58 3.30
N SER A 46 -12.29 8.15 2.10
CA SER A 46 -13.49 7.96 1.30
C SER A 46 -13.70 6.50 0.85
N VAL A 47 -12.66 5.78 0.48
CA VAL A 47 -12.77 4.40 -0.01
C VAL A 47 -12.94 3.44 1.15
N LEU A 48 -12.07 3.54 2.16
CA LEU A 48 -12.04 2.64 3.30
C LEU A 48 -13.14 2.97 4.31
N GLU A 49 -13.46 4.22 4.61
CA GLU A 49 -14.53 4.52 5.56
C GLU A 49 -15.90 4.43 4.89
N SER A 50 -16.16 5.14 3.79
CA SER A 50 -17.51 5.15 3.19
C SER A 50 -17.91 3.83 2.55
N GLY A 51 -16.96 3.11 1.93
CA GLY A 51 -17.21 1.81 1.34
C GLY A 51 -17.43 0.75 2.42
N LEU A 52 -16.53 0.68 3.41
CA LEU A 52 -16.60 -0.33 4.47
C LEU A 52 -17.71 -0.03 5.48
N LEU A 53 -18.04 1.25 5.78
CA LEU A 53 -19.23 1.56 6.60
C LEU A 53 -20.50 1.06 5.93
N LYS A 54 -20.71 1.38 4.65
CA LYS A 54 -21.89 0.92 3.90
C LYS A 54 -21.97 -0.61 3.83
N ILE A 55 -20.83 -1.30 3.77
CA ILE A 55 -20.79 -2.76 3.84
C ILE A 55 -21.12 -3.24 5.26
N SER A 56 -20.58 -2.61 6.31
CA SER A 56 -20.81 -2.96 7.72
C SER A 56 -22.23 -2.67 8.22
N GLU A 57 -22.93 -1.73 7.58
CA GLU A 57 -24.36 -1.48 7.83
C GLU A 57 -25.24 -2.56 7.18
N SER A 58 -24.73 -3.23 6.13
CA SER A 58 -25.42 -4.29 5.39
C SER A 58 -25.06 -5.71 5.84
N ARG A 59 -23.96 -5.86 6.57
CA ARG A 59 -23.47 -7.10 7.18
C ARG A 59 -23.01 -6.76 8.59
N GLU A 60 -23.58 -7.39 9.61
CA GLU A 60 -23.10 -7.25 10.99
C GLU A 60 -21.59 -7.55 11.07
N GLY A 61 -20.77 -6.49 11.22
CA GLY A 61 -19.32 -6.57 11.47
C GLY A 61 -18.43 -6.90 10.26
N GLU A 62 -17.15 -6.52 10.34
CA GLU A 62 -15.99 -7.11 9.62
C GLU A 62 -15.41 -6.55 8.28
N PRO A 63 -15.94 -5.56 7.54
CA PRO A 63 -15.24 -5.12 6.31
C PRO A 63 -13.97 -4.29 6.61
N LEU A 64 -13.98 -3.42 7.62
CA LEU A 64 -12.81 -2.59 7.99
C LEU A 64 -11.65 -3.40 8.59
N ASP A 65 -11.97 -4.55 9.17
CA ASP A 65 -11.01 -5.48 9.77
C ASP A 65 -10.23 -6.25 8.69
N PHE A 66 -10.81 -6.45 7.50
CA PHE A 66 -10.19 -7.27 6.48
C PHE A 66 -9.06 -6.57 5.70
N TYR A 67 -9.24 -5.31 5.31
CA TYR A 67 -8.11 -4.56 4.70
C TYR A 67 -6.95 -4.41 5.69
N THR A 68 -7.29 -4.20 6.96
CA THR A 68 -6.31 -4.18 8.05
C THR A 68 -5.61 -5.53 8.16
N TYR A 69 -6.35 -6.64 8.05
CA TYR A 69 -5.78 -7.99 8.04
C TYR A 69 -4.82 -8.21 6.88
N LEU A 70 -5.16 -7.78 5.66
CA LEU A 70 -4.27 -7.84 4.48
C LEU A 70 -2.94 -7.14 4.76
N VAL A 71 -2.98 -5.90 5.25
CA VAL A 71 -1.77 -5.12 5.56
C VAL A 71 -0.94 -5.79 6.67
N SER A 72 -1.59 -6.26 7.73
CA SER A 72 -0.90 -6.97 8.81
C SER A 72 -0.27 -8.27 8.33
N ALA A 73 -0.95 -9.03 7.47
CA ALA A 73 -0.43 -10.30 6.95
C ALA A 73 0.84 -10.11 6.12
N VAL A 74 0.97 -9.00 5.37
CA VAL A 74 2.22 -8.68 4.66
C VAL A 74 3.33 -8.26 5.62
N HIS A 75 3.03 -7.44 6.64
CA HIS A 75 4.02 -7.09 7.65
C HIS A 75 4.52 -8.32 8.41
N GLU A 76 3.62 -9.25 8.70
CA GLU A 76 3.93 -10.53 9.36
C GLU A 76 4.55 -11.56 8.40
N GLU A 77 4.86 -11.18 7.15
CA GLU A 77 5.39 -12.04 6.08
C GLU A 77 4.54 -13.31 5.83
N ARG A 78 3.26 -13.27 6.20
CA ARG A 78 2.27 -14.32 5.91
C ARG A 78 1.71 -14.19 4.49
N LEU A 79 1.79 -12.99 3.91
CA LEU A 79 1.55 -12.73 2.50
C LEU A 79 2.79 -12.09 1.88
N THR A 80 3.06 -12.46 0.65
CA THR A 80 4.02 -11.76 -0.21
C THR A 80 3.47 -10.41 -0.68
N GLU A 81 4.36 -9.53 -1.09
CA GLU A 81 4.03 -8.21 -1.63
C GLU A 81 3.25 -8.34 -2.95
N GLU A 82 3.50 -9.40 -3.72
CA GLU A 82 2.76 -9.73 -4.95
C GLU A 82 1.31 -10.16 -4.63
N GLU A 83 1.13 -11.05 -3.66
CA GLU A 83 -0.21 -11.47 -3.21
C GLU A 83 -1.00 -10.27 -2.69
N PHE A 84 -0.36 -9.39 -1.91
CA PHE A 84 -0.99 -8.15 -1.47
C PHE A 84 -1.35 -7.21 -2.61
N SER A 85 -0.46 -7.03 -3.58
CA SER A 85 -0.74 -6.22 -4.77
C SER A 85 -1.99 -6.72 -5.50
N ASN A 86 -2.11 -8.04 -5.65
CA ASN A 86 -3.24 -8.65 -6.35
C ASN A 86 -4.54 -8.62 -5.51
N LEU A 87 -4.51 -9.16 -4.29
CA LEU A 87 -5.68 -9.28 -3.42
C LEU A 87 -6.16 -7.92 -2.92
N GLY A 88 -5.23 -7.04 -2.54
CA GLY A 88 -5.53 -5.69 -2.08
C GLY A 88 -6.16 -4.83 -3.18
N GLN A 89 -5.67 -4.93 -4.43
CA GLN A 89 -6.27 -4.21 -5.54
C GLN A 89 -7.70 -4.69 -5.84
N GLN A 90 -7.91 -6.00 -5.87
CA GLN A 90 -9.23 -6.59 -6.07
C GLN A 90 -10.19 -6.15 -4.97
N TYR A 91 -9.73 -6.20 -3.71
CA TYR A 91 -10.52 -5.78 -2.56
C TYR A 91 -10.92 -4.30 -2.63
N ILE A 92 -9.97 -3.40 -2.86
CA ILE A 92 -10.25 -1.96 -2.98
C ILE A 92 -11.20 -1.69 -4.15
N THR A 93 -11.01 -2.36 -5.27
CA THR A 93 -11.90 -2.22 -6.44
C THR A 93 -13.32 -2.66 -6.09
N ALA A 94 -13.47 -3.81 -5.43
CA ALA A 94 -14.77 -4.33 -5.00
C ALA A 94 -15.44 -3.40 -4.00
N VAL A 95 -14.69 -2.83 -3.04
CA VAL A 95 -15.21 -1.85 -2.06
C VAL A 95 -15.69 -0.56 -2.75
N ILE A 96 -14.95 -0.05 -3.73
CA ILE A 96 -15.36 1.12 -4.52
C ILE A 96 -16.65 0.83 -5.29
N GLN A 97 -16.75 -0.34 -5.92
CA GLN A 97 -17.96 -0.76 -6.63
C GLN A 97 -19.15 -0.92 -5.68
N ALA A 98 -18.94 -1.53 -4.51
CA ALA A 98 -19.93 -1.67 -3.46
C ALA A 98 -20.46 -0.31 -3.00
N GLY A 99 -19.59 0.69 -2.85
CA GLY A 99 -19.97 2.06 -2.50
C GLY A 99 -20.83 2.76 -3.56
N LYS A 100 -20.69 2.39 -4.84
CA LYS A 100 -21.43 2.94 -6.00
C LYS A 100 -22.74 2.19 -6.29
N GLN A 101 -22.72 0.86 -6.25
CA GLN A 101 -23.82 -0.02 -6.66
C GLN A 101 -24.64 -0.56 -5.48
N GLY A 102 -24.17 -0.33 -4.24
CA GLY A 102 -24.74 -0.85 -3.02
C GLY A 102 -24.02 -2.12 -2.55
N ALA A 103 -23.76 -2.22 -1.25
CA ALA A 103 -22.94 -3.28 -0.65
C ALA A 103 -23.41 -4.70 -0.98
N ALA A 104 -24.74 -4.91 -1.02
CA ALA A 104 -25.36 -6.20 -1.33
C ALA A 104 -24.92 -6.80 -2.68
N SER A 105 -24.55 -5.96 -3.65
CA SER A 105 -24.12 -6.41 -4.99
C SER A 105 -22.75 -7.08 -4.99
N MET A 106 -21.84 -6.65 -4.10
CA MET A 106 -20.45 -7.13 -4.04
C MET A 106 -20.20 -8.14 -2.91
N THR A 107 -21.23 -8.45 -2.13
CA THR A 107 -21.16 -9.32 -0.95
C THR A 107 -20.46 -10.66 -1.19
N LYS A 108 -20.78 -11.35 -2.29
CA LYS A 108 -20.18 -12.66 -2.60
C LYS A 108 -18.71 -12.53 -3.01
N GLU A 109 -18.38 -11.49 -3.77
CA GLU A 109 -17.02 -11.25 -4.24
C GLU A 109 -16.10 -10.89 -3.07
N LEU A 110 -16.55 -9.99 -2.19
CA LEU A 110 -15.81 -9.63 -0.98
C LEU A 110 -15.61 -10.83 -0.04
N GLU A 111 -16.60 -11.72 0.08
CA GLU A 111 -16.43 -12.96 0.84
C GLU A 111 -15.43 -13.92 0.19
N SER A 112 -15.47 -14.04 -1.13
CA SER A 112 -14.51 -14.89 -1.87
C SER A 112 -13.09 -14.38 -1.67
N LEU A 113 -12.86 -13.08 -1.82
CA LEU A 113 -11.56 -12.44 -1.57
C LEU A 113 -11.10 -12.64 -0.12
N ARG A 114 -12.05 -12.61 0.83
CA ARG A 114 -11.77 -12.89 2.24
C ARG A 114 -11.21 -14.28 2.44
N LEU A 115 -11.90 -15.29 1.91
CA LEU A 115 -11.49 -16.69 2.04
C LEU A 115 -10.16 -16.96 1.33
N GLU A 116 -9.97 -16.43 0.13
CA GLU A 116 -8.72 -16.56 -0.63
C GLU A 116 -7.52 -15.97 0.14
N THR A 117 -7.72 -14.82 0.79
CA THR A 117 -6.67 -14.20 1.60
C THR A 117 -6.38 -14.99 2.87
N LEU A 118 -7.40 -15.55 3.52
CA LEU A 118 -7.20 -16.41 4.69
C LEU A 118 -6.41 -17.66 4.32
N GLU A 119 -6.69 -18.25 3.15
CA GLU A 119 -5.96 -19.41 2.62
C GLU A 119 -4.50 -19.05 2.27
N ALA A 120 -4.28 -17.91 1.60
CA ALA A 120 -2.93 -17.46 1.26
C ALA A 120 -2.09 -17.10 2.49
N ALA A 121 -2.73 -16.55 3.53
CA ALA A 121 -2.07 -16.09 4.75
C ALA A 121 -1.96 -17.15 5.87
N ASP A 122 -2.15 -18.44 5.57
CA ASP A 122 -2.14 -19.56 6.52
C ASP A 122 -0.74 -19.92 7.06
N GLY A 123 0.29 -19.13 6.70
CA GLY A 123 1.67 -19.31 7.17
C GLY A 123 1.95 -18.74 8.57
N GLU A 124 2.97 -19.27 9.23
CA GLU A 124 3.55 -18.66 10.44
C GLU A 124 4.52 -17.52 10.09
N MET A 125 4.51 -16.45 10.89
CA MET A 125 5.44 -15.32 10.74
C MET A 125 6.90 -15.78 10.93
N ASN A 126 7.77 -15.48 9.96
CA ASN A 126 9.21 -15.70 10.11
C ASN A 126 9.94 -14.42 10.56
N ALA A 127 10.10 -14.27 11.88
CA ALA A 127 10.76 -13.10 12.47
C ALA A 127 12.23 -12.90 12.03
N ALA A 128 12.91 -13.93 11.53
CA ALA A 128 14.33 -13.85 11.14
C ALA A 128 14.54 -13.14 9.80
N THR A 129 13.55 -13.20 8.91
CA THR A 129 13.57 -12.58 7.58
C THR A 129 12.73 -11.31 7.50
N ALA A 130 12.01 -10.98 8.59
CA ALA A 130 11.13 -9.83 8.71
C ALA A 130 11.79 -8.52 8.22
N THR A 131 11.14 -7.90 7.24
CA THR A 131 11.55 -6.66 6.56
C THR A 131 10.49 -5.58 6.70
N LEU A 132 9.88 -5.52 7.89
CA LEU A 132 8.73 -4.68 8.22
C LEU A 132 8.77 -3.24 7.68
N ASP A 133 9.90 -2.55 7.80
CA ASP A 133 10.00 -1.16 7.34
C ASP A 133 10.03 -1.05 5.80
N ILE A 134 10.58 -2.04 5.10
CA ILE A 134 10.57 -2.12 3.63
C ILE A 134 9.15 -2.45 3.15
N ASN A 135 8.50 -3.45 3.76
CA ASN A 135 7.12 -3.85 3.46
C ASN A 135 6.16 -2.66 3.62
N ARG A 136 6.34 -1.84 4.66
CA ARG A 136 5.57 -0.60 4.84
C ARG A 136 5.72 0.36 3.66
N GLU A 137 6.94 0.57 3.20
CA GLU A 137 7.22 1.49 2.08
C GLU A 137 6.66 0.95 0.76
N GLN A 138 6.78 -0.35 0.52
CA GLN A 138 6.18 -1.02 -0.65
C GLN A 138 4.65 -0.96 -0.64
N ILE A 139 4.01 -1.21 0.52
CA ILE A 139 2.56 -1.07 0.68
C ILE A 139 2.13 0.37 0.42
N ASN A 140 2.80 1.35 1.01
CA ASN A 140 2.49 2.77 0.80
C ASN A 140 2.61 3.15 -0.69
N ALA A 141 3.67 2.70 -1.37
CA ALA A 141 3.85 2.94 -2.80
C ALA A 141 2.75 2.25 -3.63
N GLN A 142 2.37 1.02 -3.27
CA GLN A 142 1.30 0.29 -3.93
C GLN A 142 -0.05 1.00 -3.79
N GLU A 143 -0.39 1.44 -2.58
CA GLU A 143 -1.64 2.16 -2.32
C GLU A 143 -1.69 3.51 -3.04
N LEU A 144 -0.59 4.24 -3.05
CA LEU A 144 -0.46 5.51 -3.75
C LEU A 144 -0.57 5.31 -5.28
N MET A 145 -0.09 4.19 -5.79
CA MET A 145 -0.21 3.82 -7.20
C MET A 145 -1.67 3.51 -7.53
N TRP A 146 -2.39 2.78 -6.68
CA TRP A 146 -3.83 2.56 -6.85
C TRP A 146 -4.61 3.87 -6.84
N PHE A 147 -4.31 4.77 -5.90
CA PHE A 147 -4.89 6.11 -5.90
C PHE A 147 -4.69 6.81 -7.24
N GLY A 148 -3.44 6.86 -7.73
CA GLY A 148 -3.11 7.46 -9.01
C GLY A 148 -3.85 6.86 -10.19
N ILE A 149 -3.99 5.53 -10.23
CA ILE A 149 -4.71 4.81 -11.29
C ILE A 149 -6.22 5.09 -11.22
N LEU A 150 -6.81 4.97 -10.02
CA LEU A 150 -8.25 5.05 -9.82
C LEU A 150 -8.78 6.49 -9.92
N THR A 151 -7.89 7.48 -9.76
CA THR A 151 -8.19 8.91 -9.96
C THR A 151 -7.71 9.44 -11.31
N ASP A 152 -7.17 8.58 -12.18
CA ASP A 152 -6.61 8.93 -13.50
C ASP A 152 -5.50 10.01 -13.46
N LYS A 153 -4.81 10.12 -12.33
CA LYS A 153 -3.67 11.03 -12.11
C LYS A 153 -2.34 10.41 -12.52
N LEU A 154 -2.25 9.08 -12.57
CA LEU A 154 -1.03 8.37 -12.92
C LEU A 154 -1.07 7.86 -14.37
N SER A 155 -0.17 8.38 -15.21
CA SER A 155 -0.07 7.93 -16.60
C SER A 155 0.34 6.45 -16.71
N LYS A 156 -0.15 5.77 -17.75
CA LYS A 156 0.19 4.36 -18.03
C LYS A 156 1.69 4.10 -18.13
N GLY A 157 2.43 5.02 -18.75
CA GLY A 157 3.89 4.90 -18.91
C GLY A 157 4.64 5.02 -17.58
N LYS A 158 4.21 5.95 -16.72
CA LYS A 158 4.80 6.12 -15.39
C LYS A 158 4.47 4.94 -14.48
N ARG A 159 3.21 4.49 -14.48
CA ARG A 159 2.76 3.26 -13.81
C ARG A 159 3.65 2.07 -14.17
N ALA A 160 3.84 1.77 -15.46
CA ALA A 160 4.66 0.63 -15.90
C ALA A 160 6.15 0.76 -15.51
N THR A 161 6.62 1.98 -15.24
CA THR A 161 7.99 2.21 -14.75
C THR A 161 8.08 1.91 -13.25
N ILE A 162 7.12 2.39 -12.47
CA ILE A 162 7.03 2.13 -11.03
C ILE A 162 6.81 0.64 -10.75
N GLU A 163 5.89 -0.02 -11.46
CA GLU A 163 5.64 -1.47 -11.34
C GLU A 163 6.93 -2.28 -11.53
N ARG A 164 7.73 -1.94 -12.56
CA ARG A 164 9.03 -2.61 -12.81
C ARG A 164 10.01 -2.39 -11.65
N LYS A 165 10.07 -1.19 -11.07
CA LYS A 165 10.94 -0.91 -9.91
C LYS A 165 10.49 -1.69 -8.68
N GLN A 166 9.18 -1.73 -8.40
CA GLN A 166 8.63 -2.53 -7.30
C GLN A 166 8.92 -4.02 -7.47
N SER A 167 8.70 -4.59 -8.66
CA SER A 167 9.04 -6.01 -8.92
C SER A 167 10.52 -6.29 -8.74
N ALA A 168 11.40 -5.37 -9.15
CA ALA A 168 12.84 -5.52 -8.93
C ALA A 168 13.20 -5.49 -7.43
N LEU A 169 12.58 -4.60 -6.66
CA LEU A 169 12.77 -4.51 -5.21
C LEU A 169 12.32 -5.80 -4.51
N VAL A 170 11.13 -6.30 -4.83
CA VAL A 170 10.59 -7.57 -4.29
C VAL A 170 11.54 -8.73 -4.61
N ALA A 171 12.05 -8.80 -5.84
CA ALA A 171 12.99 -9.86 -6.22
C ALA A 171 14.32 -9.77 -5.45
N LEU A 172 14.84 -8.57 -5.21
CA LEU A 172 16.06 -8.37 -4.41
C LEU A 172 15.85 -8.77 -2.95
N GLU A 173 14.70 -8.40 -2.40
CA GLU A 173 14.32 -8.72 -1.04
C GLU A 173 14.12 -10.22 -0.84
N GLN A 174 13.37 -10.89 -1.72
CA GLN A 174 13.18 -12.35 -1.70
C GLN A 174 14.52 -13.09 -1.78
N LYS A 175 15.44 -12.63 -2.62
CA LYS A 175 16.78 -13.19 -2.70
C LYS A 175 17.52 -13.04 -1.36
N ALA A 176 17.51 -11.85 -0.78
CA ALA A 176 18.17 -11.60 0.51
C ALA A 176 17.54 -12.41 1.67
N LYS A 177 16.22 -12.62 1.64
CA LYS A 177 15.50 -13.51 2.57
C LYS A 177 15.90 -14.99 2.36
N SER A 178 16.05 -15.43 1.11
CA SER A 178 16.43 -16.81 0.78
C SER A 178 17.83 -17.18 1.27
N ASP A 179 18.73 -16.20 1.36
CA ASP A 179 20.08 -16.35 1.92
C ASP A 179 20.08 -16.41 3.47
N GLN A 180 18.89 -16.34 4.10
CA GLN A 180 18.60 -16.38 5.54
C GLN A 180 19.38 -15.36 6.40
N LYS A 181 20.03 -14.40 5.75
CA LYS A 181 20.79 -13.32 6.38
C LYS A 181 20.68 -12.08 5.51
N LEU A 182 19.97 -11.09 6.03
CA LEU A 182 20.03 -9.72 5.57
C LEU A 182 20.99 -8.95 6.47
N ASP A 183 22.11 -8.49 5.94
CA ASP A 183 22.99 -7.60 6.71
C ASP A 183 22.41 -6.18 6.78
N ASP A 184 22.87 -5.37 7.73
CA ASP A 184 22.34 -4.02 7.96
C ASP A 184 22.49 -3.11 6.73
N ARG A 185 23.53 -3.33 5.91
CA ARG A 185 23.80 -2.53 4.72
C ARG A 185 22.85 -2.89 3.59
N GLU A 186 22.55 -4.15 3.42
CA GLU A 186 21.56 -4.65 2.46
C GLU A 186 20.15 -4.19 2.84
N ARG A 187 19.78 -4.25 4.13
CA ARG A 187 18.51 -3.70 4.63
C ARG A 187 18.39 -2.21 4.36
N GLU A 188 19.43 -1.44 4.68
CA GLU A 188 19.41 0.01 4.43
C GLU A 188 19.26 0.30 2.94
N LYS A 189 19.98 -0.43 2.08
CA LYS A 189 19.85 -0.24 0.64
C LYS A 189 18.44 -0.56 0.12
N LEU A 190 17.85 -1.67 0.54
CA LEU A 190 16.49 -2.03 0.15
C LEU A 190 15.48 -0.97 0.61
N ARG A 191 15.68 -0.42 1.81
CA ARG A 191 14.88 0.69 2.31
C ARG A 191 15.06 1.96 1.48
N GLU A 192 16.29 2.30 1.11
CA GLU A 192 16.54 3.46 0.24
C GLU A 192 15.86 3.30 -1.12
N ASP A 193 15.95 2.11 -1.72
CA ASP A 193 15.31 1.79 -3.00
C ASP A 193 13.76 1.87 -2.87
N ALA A 194 13.19 1.41 -1.77
CA ALA A 194 11.75 1.51 -1.48
C ALA A 194 11.29 2.98 -1.32
N SER A 195 12.06 3.78 -0.60
CA SER A 195 11.81 5.21 -0.41
C SER A 195 11.91 5.99 -1.73
N GLU A 196 12.86 5.66 -2.61
CA GLU A 196 13.00 6.31 -3.92
C GLU A 196 11.76 6.06 -4.80
N ILE A 197 11.23 4.82 -4.78
CA ILE A 197 10.01 4.48 -5.51
C ILE A 197 8.83 5.33 -5.02
N LEU A 198 8.70 5.48 -3.70
CA LEU A 198 7.63 6.29 -3.11
C LEU A 198 7.78 7.78 -3.47
N GLU A 199 9.01 8.33 -3.44
CA GLU A 199 9.29 9.71 -3.85
C GLU A 199 8.92 9.94 -5.33
N GLU A 200 9.39 9.07 -6.22
CA GLU A 200 9.10 9.18 -7.66
C GLU A 200 7.60 9.10 -7.96
N LEU A 201 6.86 8.29 -7.20
CA LEU A 201 5.43 8.15 -7.35
C LEU A 201 4.68 9.39 -6.85
N MET A 202 5.11 9.98 -5.74
CA MET A 202 4.55 11.23 -5.24
C MET A 202 4.84 12.40 -6.22
N GLU A 203 6.03 12.49 -6.79
CA GLU A 203 6.36 13.47 -7.84
C GLU A 203 5.47 13.29 -9.07
N ALA A 204 5.21 12.04 -9.47
CA ALA A 204 4.35 11.72 -10.60
C ALA A 204 2.90 12.17 -10.39
N LEU A 205 2.44 12.25 -9.15
CA LEU A 205 1.07 12.63 -8.80
C LEU A 205 0.91 14.12 -8.49
N ALA A 206 2.03 14.80 -8.25
CA ALA A 206 2.11 16.24 -8.02
C ALA A 206 2.12 17.06 -9.32
N SER A 207 2.42 16.41 -10.46
CA SER A 207 2.57 17.03 -11.79
C SER A 207 1.26 17.07 -12.58
#